data_AF-X0TEJ7-F1
#
_entry.id   AF-X0TEJ7-F1
#
_cell.length_a   1.000
_cell.length_b   1.000
_cell.length_c   1.000
_cell.angle_alpha   90.00
_cell.angle_beta   90.00
_cell.angle_gamma   90.00
#
_symmetry.space_group_name_H-M   'P 1'
#
loop_
_entity.id
_entity.type
_entity.pdbx_description
1 polymer ?
#
loop_
_entity_poly.entity_id
_entity_poly.type
_entity_poly.pdbx_seq_one_letter_code
_entity_poly.pdbx_strand_id
1 'polypeptide(L)' 'MKKVLIMGAAGRDFHNFNVYFRDKEEYRVMAFTATQIPDIEDRKYPSALAGKLYPDGIPIYPEEELSS' A
#
# COMPACT_ATOMS: atom_id res chain seq x y z
N MET A 1 6.61 -8.08 14.20
CA MET A 1 5.95 -7.70 12.95
C MET A 1 4.94 -6.59 13.22
N LYS A 2 5.17 -5.39 12.68
CA LYS A 2 4.28 -4.22 12.81
C LYS A 2 3.35 -4.16 11.61
N LYS A 3 2.05 -3.99 11.85
CA LYS A 3 1.08 -3.73 10.78
C LYS A 3 1.12 -2.25 10.42
N VAL A 4 1.20 -1.95 9.13
CA VAL A 4 1.34 -0.58 8.62
C VAL A 4 0.21 -0.31 7.62
N LEU A 5 -0.45 0.83 7.79
CA LEU A 5 -1.29 1.44 6.76
C LEU A 5 -0.50 2.61 6.19
N ILE A 6 -0.35 2.68 4.87
CA ILE A 6 0.26 3.85 4.22
C ILE A 6 -0.86 4.73 3.72
N MET A 7 -0.98 5.92 4.28
CA MET A 7 -1.98 6.90 3.83
C MET A 7 -1.50 7.59 2.56
N GLY A 8 -2.18 7.36 1.45
CA GLY A 8 -1.78 7.82 0.12
C GLY A 8 -1.38 6.69 -0.85
N ALA A 9 -1.60 6.93 -2.14
CA ALA A 9 -1.29 6.02 -3.24
C ALA A 9 -0.67 6.80 -4.41
N ALA A 10 0.20 6.14 -5.17
CA ALA A 10 1.07 6.73 -6.20
C ALA A 10 2.28 7.50 -5.64
N GLY A 11 3.06 8.09 -6.56
CA GLY A 11 4.17 8.99 -6.28
C GLY A 11 5.07 8.58 -5.11
N ARG A 12 5.11 9.44 -4.08
CA ARG A 12 5.97 9.29 -2.91
C ARG A 12 5.60 8.07 -2.06
N ASP A 13 4.33 7.72 -1.95
CA ASP A 13 3.88 6.70 -1.01
C ASP A 13 4.26 5.30 -1.52
N PHE A 14 4.14 5.08 -2.84
CA PHE A 14 4.73 3.91 -3.49
C PHE A 14 6.25 3.92 -3.43
N HIS A 15 6.90 5.08 -3.55
CA HIS A 15 8.35 5.16 -3.40
C HIS A 15 8.81 4.75 -2.00
N ASN A 16 8.17 5.29 -0.95
CA ASN A 16 8.45 4.95 0.44
C ASN A 16 8.26 3.47 0.71
N PHE A 17 7.18 2.86 0.18
CA PHE A 17 7.01 1.43 0.19
C PHE A 17 8.22 0.70 -0.42
N ASN A 18 8.59 1.04 -1.64
CA ASN A 18 9.66 0.37 -2.38
C ASN A 18 11.04 0.46 -1.74
N VAL A 19 11.39 1.63 -1.17
CA VAL A 19 12.73 1.87 -0.63
C VAL A 19 12.87 1.48 0.84
N TYR A 20 11.78 1.47 1.61
CA TYR A 20 11.84 1.22 3.04
C TYR A 20 11.10 -0.04 3.49
N PHE A 21 9.90 -0.33 2.97
CA PHE A 21 9.05 -1.40 3.50
C PHE A 21 9.16 -2.72 2.73
N ARG A 22 9.44 -2.66 1.43
CA ARG A 22 9.53 -3.82 0.55
C ARG A 22 10.54 -4.83 1.10
N ASP A 23 10.12 -6.08 1.17
CA ASP A 23 10.90 -7.24 1.63
C ASP A 23 11.46 -7.16 3.06
N LYS A 24 10.95 -6.26 3.92
CA LYS A 24 11.27 -6.23 5.35
C LYS A 24 10.23 -6.95 6.19
N GLU A 25 10.60 -8.09 6.75
CA GLU A 25 9.72 -8.94 7.57
C GLU A 25 9.33 -8.28 8.90
N GLU A 26 10.04 -7.24 9.33
CA GLU A 26 9.64 -6.47 10.51
C GLU A 26 8.30 -5.75 10.32
N TYR A 27 7.88 -5.51 9.07
CA TYR A 27 6.69 -4.75 8.70
C TYR A 27 5.77 -5.57 7.78
N ARG A 28 4.46 -5.36 7.94
CA ARG A 28 3.46 -5.79 6.97
C ARG A 28 2.56 -4.63 6.61
N VAL A 29 2.74 -4.10 5.40
CA VAL A 29 1.89 -3.07 4.82
C VAL A 29 0.57 -3.73 4.43
N MET A 30 -0.48 -3.39 5.16
CA MET A 30 -1.79 -4.01 5.03
C MET A 30 -2.56 -3.44 3.84
N ALA A 31 -2.43 -2.13 3.61
CA ALA A 31 -3.05 -1.42 2.51
C ALA A 31 -2.37 -0.06 2.25
N PHE A 32 -2.67 0.51 1.09
CA PHE A 32 -2.60 1.95 0.83
C PHE A 32 -4.01 2.57 0.94
N THR A 33 -4.10 3.88 1.15
CA THR A 33 -5.36 4.63 0.96
C THR A 33 -5.26 5.61 -0.21
N ALA A 34 -6.39 6.04 -0.75
CA ALA A 34 -6.43 7.06 -1.80
C ALA A 34 -7.60 8.04 -1.62
N THR A 35 -7.40 9.29 -2.07
CA THR A 35 -8.40 10.39 -1.97
C THR A 35 -8.70 11.09 -3.29
N GLN A 36 -7.77 11.09 -4.25
CA GLN A 36 -7.75 12.06 -5.36
C GLN A 36 -7.53 11.46 -6.74
N ILE A 37 -7.25 10.16 -6.85
CA ILE A 37 -6.93 9.51 -8.13
C ILE A 37 -8.15 8.69 -8.54
N PRO A 38 -8.89 9.10 -9.59
CA PRO A 38 -10.06 8.35 -10.05
C PRO A 38 -9.71 6.89 -10.34
N ASP A 39 -10.61 5.99 -9.94
CA ASP A 39 -10.54 4.54 -10.19
C ASP A 39 -9.30 3.83 -9.60
N ILE A 40 -8.60 4.42 -8.63
CA ILE A 40 -7.44 3.77 -7.98
C ILE A 40 -7.86 2.92 -6.77
N GLU A 41 -8.91 3.32 -6.07
CA GLU A 41 -9.39 2.70 -4.83
C GLU A 41 -9.86 1.25 -5.00
N ASP A 42 -10.20 0.82 -6.22
CA ASP A 42 -10.53 -0.59 -6.52
C ASP A 42 -9.33 -1.40 -7.05
N ARG A 43 -8.13 -0.81 -7.04
CA ARG A 43 -6.92 -1.43 -7.55
C ARG A 43 -6.04 -1.97 -6.43
N LYS A 44 -5.04 -2.74 -6.83
CA LYS A 44 -3.95 -3.18 -5.96
C LYS A 44 -2.64 -2.57 -6.43
N TYR A 45 -1.76 -2.26 -5.48
CA TYR A 45 -0.34 -2.15 -5.77
C TYR A 45 0.14 -3.51 -6.34
N PRO A 46 0.72 -3.55 -7.56
CA PRO A 46 0.94 -4.81 -8.27
C PRO A 46 1.89 -5.75 -7.52
N SER A 47 1.56 -7.04 -7.46
CA SER A 47 2.42 -8.08 -6.86
C SER A 47 3.81 -8.11 -7.49
N ALA A 48 3.91 -7.91 -8.81
CA ALA A 48 5.17 -7.82 -9.55
C ALA A 48 6.12 -6.70 -9.05
N LEU A 49 5.59 -5.70 -8.35
CA LEU A 49 6.36 -4.60 -7.76
C LEU A 49 6.46 -4.69 -6.23
N ALA A 50 5.59 -5.48 -5.60
CA ALA A 50 5.41 -5.53 -4.15
C ALA A 50 6.48 -6.35 -3.41
N GLY A 51 7.27 -7.15 -4.12
CA GLY A 51 8.30 -8.02 -3.53
C GLY A 51 7.75 -9.36 -3.05
N LYS A 52 8.64 -10.23 -2.56
CA LYS A 52 8.35 -11.64 -2.26
C LYS A 52 7.32 -11.82 -1.13
N LEU A 53 7.16 -10.81 -0.28
CA LEU A 53 6.25 -10.85 0.87
C LEU A 53 4.79 -10.57 0.49
N TYR A 54 4.51 -10.14 -0.74
CA TYR A 54 3.18 -9.70 -1.20
C TYR A 54 2.81 -10.32 -2.57
N PRO A 55 2.68 -11.65 -2.66
CA PRO A 55 2.39 -12.35 -3.93
C PRO A 55 1.05 -11.94 -4.57
N ASP A 56 0.11 -11.45 -3.77
CA ASP A 56 -1.22 -11.03 -4.22
C ASP A 56 -1.35 -9.51 -4.41
N GLY A 57 -0.23 -8.79 -4.28
CA GLY A 57 -0.18 -7.33 -4.25
C GLY A 57 -0.64 -6.76 -2.91
N ILE A 58 -0.82 -5.43 -2.86
CA ILE A 58 -1.27 -4.73 -1.66
C ILE A 58 -2.56 -3.97 -2.03
N PRO A 59 -3.67 -4.15 -1.29
CA PRO A 59 -4.90 -3.45 -1.60
C PRO A 59 -4.74 -1.94 -1.42
N ILE A 60 -5.49 -1.20 -2.21
CA ILE A 60 -5.70 0.24 -2.05
C ILE A 60 -7.16 0.38 -1.64
N TYR A 61 -7.46 1.25 -0.68
CA TYR A 61 -8.84 1.53 -0.24
C TYR A 61 -9.12 3.03 -0.35
N PRO A 62 -10.40 3.45 -0.44
CA PRO A 62 -10.77 4.85 -0.23
C PRO A 62 -10.32 5.31 1.17
N GLU A 63 -9.69 6.46 1.26
CA GLU A 63 -9.26 7.01 2.55
C GLU A 63 -10.45 7.36 3.46
N GLU A 64 -11.61 7.65 2.88
CA GLU A 64 -12.86 7.93 3.60
C GLU A 64 -13.38 6.74 4.44
N GLU A 65 -12.90 5.52 4.19
CA GLU A 65 -13.22 4.35 5.03
C GLU A 65 -12.51 4.35 6.39
N LEU A 66 -11.55 5.26 6.61
CA LEU A 66 -10.88 5.40 7.91
C LEU A 66 -11.83 5.94 8.98
N SER A 67 -12.16 5.08 9.94
CA SER A 67 -12.87 5.49 11.16
C SER A 67 -11.97 6.34 12.07
N SER A 68 -12.55 7.39 12.65
CA SER A 68 -11.90 8.29 13.63
C SER A 68 -11.77 7.66 15.01
#